data_AF-A0A524FAC3-F1
#
_entry.id   AF-A0A524FAC3-F1
#
_cell.length_a   1.000
_cell.length_b   1.000
_cell.length_c   1.000
_cell.angle_alpha   90.00
_cell.angle_beta   90.00
_cell.angle_gamma   90.00
#
_symmetry.space_group_name_H-M   'P 1'
#
loop_
_entity.id
_entity.type
_entity.pdbx_description
1 polymer ?
#
loop_
_entity_poly.entity_id
_entity_poly.type
_entity_poly.pdbx_seq_one_letter_code
_entity_poly.pdbx_strand_id
1 'polypeptide(L)'
;MKECEELNSSEMALLTICCDVCDNNPNCHRPREDIIKKIQLKKPMKILKILISNGFVTKHPTSGSMTYAISKKGIECVNRFRI
;
A
#
# COMPACT_ATOMS: atom_id res chain seq x y z
N MET A 1 -9.85 1.10 13.04
CA MET A 1 -8.80 0.87 12.01
C MET A 1 -8.30 -0.53 12.21
N LYS A 2 -8.07 -1.29 11.14
CA LYS A 2 -7.48 -2.63 11.23
C LYS A 2 -6.05 -2.59 11.76
N GLU A 3 -5.66 -3.60 12.50
CA GLU A 3 -4.28 -3.94 12.85
C GLU A 3 -3.66 -4.88 11.80
N CYS A 4 -2.35 -5.06 11.90
CA CYS A 4 -1.57 -5.81 10.90
C CYS A 4 -1.96 -7.27 10.81
N GLU A 5 -2.30 -7.86 11.95
CA GLU A 5 -2.72 -9.23 12.13
C GLU A 5 -4.12 -9.49 11.53
N GLU A 6 -4.89 -8.43 11.27
CA GLU A 6 -6.23 -8.50 10.67
C GLU A 6 -6.22 -8.37 9.13
N LEU A 7 -5.04 -8.22 8.53
CA LEU A 7 -4.87 -8.19 7.09
C LEU A 7 -4.93 -9.61 6.53
N ASN A 8 -5.83 -9.85 5.58
CA ASN A 8 -5.84 -11.11 4.86
C ASN A 8 -4.66 -11.20 3.87
N SER A 9 -4.41 -12.38 3.31
CA SER A 9 -3.27 -12.64 2.42
C SER A 9 -3.23 -11.72 1.19
N SER A 10 -4.38 -11.33 0.63
CA SER A 10 -4.44 -10.42 -0.52
C SER A 10 -4.16 -8.97 -0.12
N GLU A 11 -4.63 -8.55 1.06
CA GLU A 11 -4.33 -7.23 1.63
C GLU A 11 -2.83 -7.11 1.96
N MET A 12 -2.26 -8.13 2.60
CA MET A 12 -0.83 -8.17 2.94
C MET A 12 0.07 -8.23 1.68
N ALA A 13 -0.31 -9.02 0.67
CA ALA A 13 0.43 -9.07 -0.60
C ALA A 13 0.45 -7.71 -1.29
N LEU A 14 -0.71 -7.03 -1.36
CA LEU A 14 -0.78 -5.70 -1.97
C LEU A 14 -0.01 -4.66 -1.15
N LEU A 15 -0.05 -4.75 0.18
CA LEU A 15 0.73 -3.88 1.07
C LEU A 15 2.24 -4.06 0.86
N THR A 16 2.70 -5.30 0.70
CA THR A 16 4.10 -5.63 0.41
C THR A 16 4.54 -5.03 -0.93
N ILE A 17 3.71 -5.18 -1.97
CA ILE A 17 3.98 -4.56 -3.28
C ILE A 17 4.04 -3.04 -3.17
N CYS A 18 3.13 -2.41 -2.41
CA CYS A 18 3.18 -0.97 -2.16
C CYS A 18 4.48 -0.57 -1.46
N CYS A 19 4.94 -1.31 -0.45
CA CYS A 19 6.24 -1.11 0.19
C CYS A 19 7.39 -1.17 -0.81
N ASP A 20 7.42 -2.21 -1.67
CA ASP A 20 8.49 -2.42 -2.64
C ASP A 20 8.50 -1.37 -3.76
N VAL A 21 7.32 -0.88 -4.18
CA VAL A 21 7.20 0.24 -5.13
C VAL A 21 7.61 1.57 -4.50
N CYS A 22 7.42 1.68 -3.19
CA CYS A 22 7.76 2.87 -2.42
C CYS A 22 9.16 2.83 -1.81
N ASP A 23 9.99 1.83 -2.11
CA ASP A 23 11.32 1.63 -1.53
C ASP A 23 11.32 1.69 0.01
N ASN A 24 10.25 1.20 0.66
CA ASN A 24 9.97 1.31 2.09
C ASN A 24 10.06 2.75 2.65
N ASN A 25 9.81 3.77 1.82
CA ASN A 25 9.90 5.17 2.20
C ASN A 25 8.48 5.79 2.31
N PRO A 26 8.12 6.35 3.49
CA PRO A 26 6.80 6.92 3.69
C PRO A 26 6.56 8.24 2.94
N ASN A 27 7.62 8.87 2.43
CA ASN A 27 7.55 10.06 1.58
C ASN A 27 7.58 9.71 0.09
N CYS A 28 7.42 8.43 -0.27
CA CYS A 28 7.39 8.02 -1.66
C CYS A 28 6.05 8.41 -2.30
N HIS A 29 6.08 9.23 -3.35
CA HIS A 29 4.89 9.63 -4.09
C HIS A 29 4.85 8.90 -5.42
N ARG A 30 4.14 7.76 -5.46
CA ARG A 30 4.04 6.94 -6.68
C ARG A 30 2.65 7.01 -7.30
N PRO A 31 2.53 7.18 -8.63
CA PRO A 31 1.26 7.05 -9.31
C PRO A 31 0.63 5.67 -9.08
N ARG A 32 -0.70 5.63 -9.22
CA ARG A 32 -1.48 4.39 -9.09
C ARG A 32 -0.98 3.28 -10.01
N GLU A 33 -0.56 3.66 -11.20
CA GLU A 33 -0.15 2.78 -12.29
C GLU A 33 1.08 1.96 -11.91
N ASP A 34 2.02 2.53 -11.15
CA ASP A 34 3.24 1.86 -10.71
C ASP A 34 2.94 0.73 -9.73
N ILE A 35 1.93 0.92 -8.88
CA ILE A 35 1.44 -0.09 -7.95
C ILE A 35 0.70 -1.19 -8.73
N ILE A 36 -0.22 -0.81 -9.62
CA ILE A 36 -1.07 -1.77 -10.35
C ILE A 36 -0.28 -2.66 -11.30
N LYS A 37 0.73 -2.12 -12.00
CA LYS A 37 1.54 -2.89 -12.96
C LYS A 37 2.23 -4.09 -12.31
N LYS A 38 2.50 -4.04 -10.99
CA LYS A 38 3.14 -5.12 -10.24
C LYS A 38 2.15 -6.10 -9.60
N ILE A 39 0.84 -5.85 -9.68
CA ILE A 39 -0.17 -6.66 -8.98
C ILE A 39 -0.85 -7.65 -9.93
N GLN A 40 -0.75 -8.95 -9.62
CA GLN A 40 -1.49 -10.03 -10.31
C GLN A 40 -2.81 -10.43 -9.61
N LEU A 41 -3.26 -9.67 -8.61
CA LEU A 41 -4.45 -9.98 -7.80
C LEU A 41 -5.76 -9.63 -8.52
N LYS A 42 -6.83 -10.38 -8.21
CA LYS A 42 -8.19 -10.02 -8.62
C LYS A 42 -8.67 -8.78 -7.84
N LYS A 43 -9.12 -7.74 -8.55
CA LYS A 43 -9.69 -6.49 -7.99
C LYS A 43 -8.72 -5.73 -7.05
N PRO A 44 -7.49 -5.38 -7.48
CA PRO A 44 -6.48 -4.72 -6.64
C PRO A 44 -6.96 -3.37 -6.09
N MET A 45 -7.86 -2.71 -6.82
CA MET A 45 -8.44 -1.42 -6.43
C MET A 45 -9.30 -1.47 -5.18
N LYS A 46 -10.03 -2.57 -4.97
CA LYS A 46 -10.86 -2.71 -3.77
C LYS A 46 -9.97 -2.84 -2.55
N ILE A 47 -8.92 -3.64 -2.67
CA ILE A 47 -7.93 -3.87 -1.61
C ILE A 47 -7.14 -2.58 -1.32
N LEU A 48 -6.68 -1.87 -2.34
CA LEU A 48 -5.98 -0.60 -2.17
C LEU A 48 -6.84 0.43 -1.39
N LYS A 49 -8.15 0.53 -1.72
CA LYS A 49 -9.08 1.37 -0.95
C LYS A 49 -9.18 0.96 0.52
N ILE A 50 -9.20 -0.34 0.81
CA ILE A 50 -9.21 -0.86 2.19
C ILE A 50 -7.92 -0.49 2.92
N LEU A 51 -6.75 -0.64 2.29
CA LEU A 51 -5.48 -0.26 2.89
C LEU A 51 -5.40 1.25 3.17
N ILE A 52 -5.97 2.07 2.28
CA ILE A 52 -6.06 3.51 2.47
C ILE A 52 -6.99 3.86 3.64
N SER A 53 -8.20 3.27 3.68
CA SER A 53 -9.14 3.55 4.77
C SER A 53 -8.63 3.11 6.15
N ASN A 54 -7.73 2.12 6.19
CA ASN A 54 -7.10 1.64 7.42
C ASN A 54 -5.77 2.32 7.75
N GLY A 55 -5.31 3.28 6.93
CA GLY A 55 -4.11 4.09 7.21
C GLY A 55 -2.79 3.38 6.93
N PHE A 56 -2.78 2.28 6.18
CA PHE A 56 -1.56 1.61 5.73
C PHE A 56 -0.95 2.26 4.49
N VAL A 57 -1.78 2.94 3.69
CA VAL A 57 -1.38 3.67 2.48
C VAL A 57 -2.05 5.05 2.54
N THR A 58 -1.31 6.10 2.17
CA THR A 58 -1.80 7.47 2.10
C THR A 58 -1.99 7.86 0.64
N LYS A 59 -3.08 8.58 0.35
CA LYS A 59 -3.29 9.21 -0.97
C LYS A 59 -2.87 10.68 -0.91
N HIS A 60 -2.12 11.14 -1.90
CA HIS A 60 -1.67 12.52 -2.01
C HIS A 60 -2.09 13.10 -3.38
N PRO A 61 -2.86 14.21 -3.40
CA PRO A 61 -3.09 14.93 -4.64
C PRO A 61 -1.79 15.61 -5.09
N THR A 62 -1.48 15.49 -6.38
CA THR A 62 -0.42 16.26 -7.05
C THR A 62 -1.04 17.09 -8.16
N SER A 63 -0.31 18.08 -8.69
CA SER A 63 -0.83 19.07 -9.65
C SER A 63 -1.43 18.49 -10.94
N GLY A 64 -1.20 17.21 -11.25
CA GLY A 64 -1.79 16.53 -12.41
C GLY A 64 -2.34 15.12 -12.17
N SER A 65 -2.17 14.54 -10.97
CA SER A 65 -2.62 13.17 -10.70
C SER A 65 -2.73 12.84 -9.21
N MET A 66 -3.31 11.68 -8.88
CA MET A 66 -3.27 11.13 -7.52
C MET A 66 -2.05 10.23 -7.37
N THR A 67 -1.24 10.50 -6.35
CA THR A 67 -0.14 9.63 -5.93
C THR A 67 -0.47 8.93 -4.63
N TYR A 68 0.26 7.87 -4.36
CA TYR A 68 0.10 7.01 -3.20
C TYR A 68 1.45 6.84 -2.54
N ALA A 69 1.43 6.84 -1.21
CA ALA A 69 2.59 6.64 -0.36
C ALA A 69 2.29 5.52 0.63
N ILE A 70 3.27 4.68 0.93
CA ILE A 70 3.17 3.76 2.06
C ILE A 70 3.20 4.57 3.36
N SER A 71 2.41 4.21 4.38
CA SER A 71 2.52 4.88 5.68
C SER A 71 3.60 4.21 6.54
N LYS A 72 4.03 4.88 7.63
CA LYS A 72 4.89 4.24 8.65
C LYS A 72 4.27 2.95 9.19
N LYS A 73 2.96 2.98 9.46
CA LYS A 73 2.18 1.79 9.86
C LYS A 73 2.27 0.69 8.81
N GLY A 74 2.16 1.03 7.53
CA GLY A 74 2.31 0.08 6.42
C GLY A 74 3.69 -0.59 6.38
N ILE A 75 4.77 0.19 6.54
CA ILE A 75 6.15 -0.31 6.56
C ILE A 75 6.38 -1.25 7.75
N GLU A 76 5.98 -0.81 8.95
CA GLU A 76 6.08 -1.63 10.16
C GLU A 76 5.33 -2.95 10.00
N CYS A 77 4.15 -2.90 9.38
CA CYS A 77 3.36 -4.08 9.07
C CYS A 77 4.14 -5.09 8.22
N VAL A 78 4.65 -4.65 7.07
CA VAL A 78 5.38 -5.55 6.16
C VAL A 78 6.64 -6.11 6.82
N ASN A 79 7.34 -5.29 7.61
CA ASN A 79 8.55 -5.72 8.31
C ASN A 79 8.28 -6.80 9.38
N ARG A 80 7.12 -6.78 10.05
CA ARG A 80 6.74 -7.82 11.03
C ARG A 80 6.52 -9.19 10.38
N PHE A 81 6.05 -9.22 9.13
CA PHE A 81 5.68 -10.45 8.42
C PHE A 81 6.73 -10.92 7.39
N ARG A 82 7.84 -10.17 7.25
CA ARG A 82 9.00 -10.55 6.43
C ARG A 82 10.02 -11.45 7.16
N ILE A 83 9.70 -11.87 8.40
CA ILE A 83 10.56 -12.68 9.27
C ILE A 83 10.29 -14.17 9.06
#